data_AF-A0A847MF67-F1
#
_entry.id   AF-A0A847MF67-F1
#
_cell.length_a   1.000
_cell.length_b   1.000
_cell.length_c   1.000
_cell.angle_alpha   90.00
_cell.angle_beta   90.00
_cell.angle_gamma   90.00
#
_symmetry.space_group_name_H-M   'P 1'
#
loop_
_entity.id
_entity.type
_entity.pdbx_description
1 polymer ?
#
loop_
_entity_poly.entity_id
_entity_poly.type
_entity_poly.pdbx_seq_one_letter_code
_entity_poly.pdbx_strand_id
1 'polypeptide(L)'
;MVDYTGLPFDFIDRHNLRVSVYNFADEILKDQKSMVSIYDSRVIGYGGFDINNDPILAVISGGPFISTMNDYLQTQLNFKTDHTYIPLNEEAHALWNWIDKEQGDMGFPNTGFSLSNALKRTGFLRIFVASVLYDLVTPYDNTVHLVNHFDLPRNCLKNISFFTYEGGHMMYLNSEAHKKFKEGLIKFYEPLQ
;
A
#
# COMPACT_ATOMS: atom_id res chain seq x y z
N MET A 1 8.19 -22.75 1.52
CA MET A 1 8.61 -21.38 1.14
C MET A 1 8.84 -21.30 -0.36
N VAL A 2 9.71 -22.16 -0.93
CA VAL A 2 9.90 -22.30 -2.39
C VAL A 2 8.57 -22.36 -3.15
N ASP A 3 7.66 -23.26 -2.77
CA ASP A 3 6.36 -23.43 -3.45
C ASP A 3 5.42 -22.21 -3.35
N TYR A 4 5.61 -21.35 -2.35
CA TYR A 4 4.78 -20.18 -2.11
C TYR A 4 5.35 -18.90 -2.73
N THR A 5 6.67 -18.78 -2.78
CA THR A 5 7.35 -17.56 -3.27
C THR A 5 7.85 -17.70 -4.70
N GLY A 6 8.03 -18.93 -5.21
CA GLY A 6 8.69 -19.18 -6.49
C GLY A 6 10.20 -18.91 -6.49
N LEU A 7 10.79 -18.57 -5.35
CA LEU A 7 12.22 -18.30 -5.24
C LEU A 7 13.04 -19.60 -5.11
N PRO A 8 14.29 -19.63 -5.63
CA PRO A 8 15.18 -20.78 -5.49
C PRO A 8 15.46 -21.15 -4.03
N PHE A 9 15.60 -22.44 -3.74
CA PHE A 9 15.92 -22.93 -2.39
C PHE A 9 17.20 -22.30 -1.84
N ASP A 10 18.30 -22.34 -2.62
CA ASP A 10 19.60 -21.81 -2.20
C ASP A 10 19.55 -20.30 -1.90
N PHE A 11 18.68 -19.57 -2.60
CA PHE A 11 18.42 -18.16 -2.32
C PHE A 11 17.72 -17.98 -0.97
N ILE A 12 16.68 -18.75 -0.71
CA ILE A 12 15.94 -18.68 0.55
C ILE A 12 16.85 -19.07 1.74
N ASP A 13 17.66 -20.12 1.57
CA ASP A 13 18.56 -20.64 2.60
C ASP A 13 19.65 -19.63 2.97
N ARG A 14 20.35 -19.05 1.98
CA ARG A 14 21.37 -18.02 2.25
C ARG A 14 20.82 -16.75 2.90
N HIS A 15 19.52 -16.49 2.74
CA HIS A 15 18.81 -15.39 3.40
C HIS A 15 18.22 -15.78 4.77
N ASN A 16 18.60 -16.95 5.33
CA ASN A 16 18.13 -17.44 6.64
C ASN A 16 16.60 -17.45 6.76
N LEU A 17 15.89 -17.81 5.67
CA LEU A 17 14.43 -17.78 5.57
C LEU A 17 13.80 -16.38 5.75
N ARG A 18 14.61 -15.31 5.69
CA ARG A 18 14.19 -13.91 5.84
C ARG A 18 14.46 -13.13 4.56
N VAL A 19 13.60 -13.36 3.57
CA VAL A 19 13.67 -12.65 2.29
C VAL A 19 12.98 -11.30 2.44
N SER A 20 13.69 -10.20 2.19
CA SER A 20 13.09 -8.87 2.12
C SER A 20 12.31 -8.69 0.82
N VAL A 21 11.38 -7.74 0.81
CA VAL A 21 10.63 -7.39 -0.41
C VAL A 21 11.55 -6.99 -1.57
N TYR A 22 12.62 -6.25 -1.28
CA TYR A 22 13.60 -5.83 -2.30
C TYR A 22 14.36 -7.01 -2.90
N ASN A 23 14.76 -7.96 -2.04
CA ASN A 23 15.42 -9.18 -2.48
C ASN A 23 14.48 -10.05 -3.33
N PHE A 24 13.21 -10.14 -2.95
CA PHE A 24 12.19 -10.82 -3.75
C PHE A 24 12.02 -10.15 -5.13
N ALA A 25 11.88 -8.83 -5.14
CA ALA A 25 11.65 -8.05 -6.35
C ALA A 25 12.79 -8.16 -7.37
N ASP A 26 14.04 -8.21 -6.89
CA ASP A 26 15.24 -8.44 -7.72
C ASP A 26 15.34 -9.89 -8.21
N GLU A 27 15.08 -10.87 -7.35
CA GLU A 27 15.44 -12.26 -7.63
C GLU A 27 14.40 -12.99 -8.49
N ILE A 28 13.11 -12.70 -8.33
CA ILE A 28 12.03 -13.52 -8.91
C ILE A 28 12.05 -13.60 -10.45
N LEU A 29 12.61 -12.59 -11.13
CA LEU A 29 12.76 -12.55 -12.60
C LEU A 29 14.23 -12.39 -13.05
N LYS A 30 15.19 -12.69 -12.18
CA LYS A 30 16.62 -12.43 -12.40
C LYS A 30 17.20 -13.12 -13.63
N ASP A 31 16.77 -14.35 -13.92
CA ASP A 31 17.20 -15.11 -15.11
C ASP A 31 16.79 -14.42 -16.42
N GLN A 32 15.75 -13.58 -16.35
CA GLN A 32 15.26 -12.75 -17.45
C GLN A 32 15.93 -11.36 -17.47
N LYS A 33 16.96 -11.14 -16.63
CA LYS A 33 17.61 -9.84 -16.41
C LYS A 33 16.60 -8.73 -16.13
N SER A 34 15.59 -9.06 -15.35
CA SER A 34 14.44 -8.21 -15.06
C SER A 34 14.10 -8.29 -13.57
N MET A 35 13.38 -7.29 -13.11
CA MET A 35 12.84 -7.18 -11.76
C MET A 35 11.35 -6.83 -11.81
N VAL A 36 10.64 -7.03 -10.71
CA VAL A 36 9.25 -6.58 -10.57
C VAL A 36 9.17 -5.32 -9.73
N SER A 37 8.21 -4.44 -10.02
CA SER A 37 7.91 -3.31 -9.15
C SER A 37 7.40 -3.78 -7.79
N ILE A 38 7.83 -3.12 -6.72
CA ILE A 38 7.27 -3.37 -5.39
C ILE A 38 5.88 -2.75 -5.22
N TYR A 39 5.56 -1.74 -6.04
CA TYR A 39 4.25 -1.11 -6.04
C TYR A 39 3.22 -1.90 -6.86
N ASP A 40 3.62 -2.65 -7.89
CA ASP A 40 2.74 -3.59 -8.60
C ASP A 40 3.59 -4.70 -9.21
N SER A 41 3.59 -5.89 -8.60
CA SER A 41 4.44 -7.01 -9.03
C SER A 41 4.16 -7.53 -10.45
N ARG A 42 3.11 -7.03 -11.12
CA ARG A 42 2.85 -7.31 -12.55
C ARG A 42 3.65 -6.40 -13.48
N VAL A 43 4.18 -5.29 -12.98
CA VAL A 43 5.00 -4.36 -13.76
C VAL A 43 6.45 -4.80 -13.68
N ILE A 44 7.05 -4.99 -14.85
CA ILE A 44 8.42 -5.50 -15.01
C ILE A 44 9.35 -4.34 -15.39
N GLY A 45 10.47 -4.24 -14.69
CA GLY A 45 11.61 -3.38 -15.03
C GLY A 45 12.78 -4.21 -15.55
N TYR A 46 13.59 -3.64 -16.44
CA TYR A 46 14.81 -4.30 -16.91
C TYR A 46 16.01 -3.96 -16.01
N GLY A 47 16.88 -4.94 -15.77
CA GLY A 47 18.03 -4.81 -14.87
C GLY A 47 17.73 -5.31 -13.46
N GLY A 48 18.62 -4.97 -12.52
CA GLY A 48 18.44 -5.28 -11.10
C GLY A 48 17.54 -4.27 -10.40
N PHE A 49 17.02 -4.64 -9.24
CA PHE A 49 16.18 -3.78 -8.43
C PHE A 49 16.94 -2.56 -7.91
N ASP A 50 16.37 -1.38 -8.12
CA ASP A 50 16.77 -0.12 -7.51
C ASP A 50 15.49 0.61 -7.09
N ILE A 51 15.38 0.93 -5.79
CA ILE A 51 14.20 1.59 -5.22
C ILE A 51 13.94 2.95 -5.87
N ASN A 52 14.98 3.64 -6.34
CA ASN A 52 14.84 4.94 -7.00
C ASN A 52 14.47 4.82 -8.48
N ASN A 53 14.55 3.61 -9.03
CA ASN A 53 14.30 3.32 -10.43
C ASN A 53 13.25 2.21 -10.60
N ASP A 54 12.31 2.11 -9.66
CA ASP A 54 11.14 1.25 -9.81
C ASP A 54 10.34 1.71 -11.02
N PRO A 55 9.94 0.80 -11.93
CA PRO A 55 9.33 1.17 -13.21
C PRO A 55 8.01 1.94 -13.06
N ILE A 56 7.31 1.80 -11.92
CA ILE A 56 6.09 2.57 -11.65
C ILE A 56 6.40 4.03 -11.25
N LEU A 57 7.55 4.30 -10.62
CA LEU A 57 7.89 5.64 -10.11
C LEU A 57 8.00 6.68 -11.21
N ALA A 58 8.43 6.29 -12.41
CA ALA A 58 8.47 7.19 -13.57
C ALA A 58 7.10 7.77 -13.94
N VAL A 59 6.01 7.07 -13.61
CA VAL A 59 4.64 7.53 -13.82
C VAL A 59 4.12 8.27 -12.60
N ILE A 60 4.20 7.67 -11.41
CA ILE A 60 3.51 8.19 -10.20
C ILE A 60 4.24 9.37 -9.55
N SER A 61 5.56 9.39 -9.62
CA SER A 61 6.42 10.45 -9.06
C SER A 61 7.13 11.22 -10.17
N GLY A 62 6.70 11.03 -11.43
CA GLY A 62 7.34 11.61 -12.61
C GLY A 62 6.42 12.53 -13.41
N GLY A 63 6.85 12.77 -14.65
CA GLY A 63 6.29 13.79 -15.53
C GLY A 63 4.76 13.78 -15.69
N PRO A 64 4.11 12.63 -15.97
CA PRO A 64 2.68 12.61 -16.27
C PRO A 64 1.80 13.14 -15.12
N PHE A 65 2.00 12.66 -13.90
CA PHE A 65 1.13 13.04 -12.77
C PHE A 65 1.44 14.45 -12.28
N ILE A 66 2.73 14.79 -12.18
CA ILE A 66 3.16 16.13 -11.75
C ILE A 66 2.68 17.19 -12.74
N SER A 67 2.88 16.99 -14.05
CA SER A 67 2.45 17.97 -15.06
C SER A 67 0.94 18.14 -15.09
N THR A 68 0.18 17.04 -15.05
CA THR A 68 -1.29 17.07 -15.03
C THR A 68 -1.82 17.77 -13.78
N MET A 69 -1.24 17.51 -12.61
CA MET A 69 -1.64 18.17 -11.37
C MET A 69 -1.34 19.67 -11.41
N ASN A 70 -0.17 20.08 -11.90
CA ASN A 70 0.19 21.49 -12.04
C ASN A 70 -0.74 22.22 -13.02
N ASP A 71 -1.07 21.60 -14.16
CA ASP A 71 -2.04 22.15 -15.11
C ASP A 71 -3.42 22.31 -14.47
N TYR A 72 -3.92 21.27 -13.79
CA TYR A 72 -5.22 21.29 -13.12
C TYR A 72 -5.32 22.41 -12.07
N LEU A 73 -4.27 22.56 -11.24
CA LEU A 73 -4.21 23.63 -10.23
C LEU A 73 -4.30 25.02 -10.88
N GLN A 74 -3.53 25.27 -11.94
CA GLN A 74 -3.42 26.59 -12.53
C GLN A 74 -4.60 26.94 -13.44
N THR A 75 -5.08 25.99 -14.25
CA THR A 75 -6.07 26.25 -15.31
C THR A 75 -7.50 26.03 -14.85
N GLN A 76 -7.76 25.01 -14.03
CA GLN A 76 -9.11 24.67 -13.60
C GLN A 76 -9.44 25.29 -12.24
N LEU A 77 -8.52 25.19 -11.29
CA LEU A 77 -8.72 25.73 -9.94
C LEU A 77 -8.27 27.19 -9.78
N ASN A 78 -7.59 27.76 -10.79
CA ASN A 78 -7.01 29.11 -10.74
C ASN A 78 -6.09 29.36 -9.54
N PHE A 79 -5.48 28.30 -8.99
CA PHE A 79 -4.52 28.39 -7.92
C PHE A 79 -3.14 28.73 -8.48
N LYS A 80 -2.65 29.93 -8.16
CA LYS A 80 -1.35 30.43 -8.60
C LYS A 80 -0.43 30.64 -7.41
N THR A 81 0.78 30.12 -7.51
CA THR A 81 1.80 30.23 -6.47
C THR A 81 3.18 30.21 -7.10
N ASP A 82 4.15 30.86 -6.46
CA ASP A 82 5.56 30.81 -6.83
C ASP A 82 6.28 29.59 -6.21
N HIS A 83 5.58 28.79 -5.40
CA HIS A 83 6.12 27.58 -4.80
C HIS A 83 6.20 26.43 -5.81
N THR A 84 7.30 25.67 -5.75
CA THR A 84 7.45 24.45 -6.55
C THR A 84 6.57 23.34 -5.96
N TYR A 85 5.82 22.65 -6.82
CA TYR A 85 5.08 21.47 -6.43
C TYR A 85 6.04 20.29 -6.19
N ILE A 86 6.10 19.82 -4.95
CA ILE A 86 6.95 18.69 -4.53
C ILE A 86 6.02 17.49 -4.24
N PRO A 87 5.94 16.48 -5.11
CA PRO A 87 5.01 15.36 -4.92
C PRO A 87 5.39 14.44 -3.76
N LEU A 88 6.69 14.30 -3.49
CA LEU A 88 7.28 13.56 -2.38
C LEU A 88 8.43 14.38 -1.81
N ASN A 89 8.33 14.74 -0.52
CA ASN A 89 9.33 15.57 0.15
C ASN A 89 10.11 14.72 1.17
N GLU A 90 11.33 14.33 0.80
CA GLU A 90 12.21 13.49 1.61
C GLU A 90 12.64 14.16 2.92
N GLU A 91 12.81 15.49 2.93
CA GLU A 91 13.14 16.24 4.15
C GLU A 91 11.98 16.20 5.14
N ALA A 92 10.76 16.44 4.67
CA ALA A 92 9.56 16.34 5.49
C ALA A 92 9.34 14.91 6.01
N HIS A 93 9.63 13.90 5.18
CA HIS A 93 9.58 12.49 5.59
C HIS A 93 10.62 12.16 6.67
N ALA A 94 11.87 12.63 6.52
CA ALA A 94 12.94 12.41 7.49
C ALA A 94 12.70 13.12 8.83
N LEU A 95 12.00 14.24 8.82
CA LEU A 95 11.63 14.99 10.02
C LEU A 95 10.28 14.55 10.63
N TRP A 96 9.61 13.56 10.04
CA TRP A 96 8.32 13.11 10.52
C TRP A 96 8.43 12.48 11.92
N ASN A 97 7.58 12.92 12.84
CA ASN A 97 7.52 12.35 14.18
C ASN A 97 6.65 11.08 14.18
N TRP A 98 7.31 9.93 14.23
CA TRP A 98 6.67 8.62 14.26
C TRP A 98 6.22 8.16 15.66
N ILE A 99 6.44 8.98 16.70
CA ILE A 99 6.06 8.65 18.08
C ILE A 99 4.53 8.65 18.21
N ASP A 100 3.98 7.50 18.59
CA ASP A 100 2.59 7.38 18.99
C ASP A 100 2.40 8.00 20.39
N LYS A 101 1.42 8.88 20.56
CA LYS A 101 1.20 9.57 21.85
C LYS A 101 0.63 8.65 22.94
N GLU A 102 -0.09 7.60 22.56
CA GLU A 102 -0.69 6.63 23.46
C GLU A 102 0.28 5.49 23.79
N GLN A 103 1.09 5.06 22.81
CA GLN A 103 1.98 3.90 22.92
C GLN A 103 3.47 4.27 23.09
N GLY A 104 3.86 5.53 22.85
CA GLY A 104 5.24 5.98 22.89
C GLY A 104 6.02 5.60 21.63
N ASP A 105 7.35 5.72 21.70
CA ASP A 105 8.25 5.28 20.64
C ASP A 105 8.45 3.76 20.72
N MET A 106 7.61 3.02 19.99
CA MET A 106 7.70 1.56 19.86
C MET A 106 8.52 1.15 18.62
N GLY A 107 9.28 2.08 18.02
CA GLY A 107 10.08 1.86 16.82
C GLY A 107 9.29 1.85 15.51
N PHE A 108 8.01 1.44 15.52
CA PHE A 108 7.11 1.55 14.37
C PHE A 108 5.72 2.00 14.82
N PRO A 109 5.09 2.97 14.12
CA PRO A 109 3.72 3.37 14.42
C PRO A 109 2.75 2.21 14.19
N ASN A 110 1.82 1.99 15.12
CA ASN A 110 0.78 0.97 14.98
C ASN A 110 -0.57 1.51 15.43
N THR A 111 -1.48 1.70 14.47
CA THR A 111 -2.83 2.21 14.71
C THR A 111 -3.84 1.14 15.14
N GLY A 112 -3.45 -0.13 15.15
CA GLY A 112 -4.34 -1.26 15.44
C GLY A 112 -4.95 -1.22 16.83
N PHE A 113 -4.19 -0.81 17.84
CA PHE A 113 -4.69 -0.65 19.21
C PHE A 113 -5.80 0.42 19.29
N SER A 114 -5.54 1.62 18.78
CA SER A 114 -6.51 2.72 18.80
C SER A 114 -7.75 2.38 17.97
N LEU A 115 -7.59 1.69 16.83
CA LEU A 115 -8.69 1.26 15.98
C LEU A 115 -9.57 0.19 16.64
N SER A 116 -8.96 -0.81 17.29
CA SER A 116 -9.68 -1.81 18.09
C SER A 116 -10.45 -1.15 19.23
N ASN A 117 -9.82 -0.24 19.96
CA ASN A 117 -10.48 0.50 21.04
C ASN A 117 -11.65 1.36 20.54
N ALA A 118 -11.54 1.98 19.36
CA ALA A 118 -12.62 2.73 18.76
C ALA A 118 -13.81 1.82 18.41
N LEU A 119 -13.56 0.64 17.85
CA LEU A 119 -14.59 -0.36 17.54
C LEU A 119 -15.29 -0.91 18.78
N LYS A 120 -14.57 -1.10 19.90
CA LYS A 120 -15.18 -1.53 21.19
C LYS A 120 -16.15 -0.49 21.75
N ARG A 121 -15.81 0.80 21.63
CA ARG A 121 -16.57 1.90 22.21
C ARG A 121 -17.74 2.36 21.33
N THR A 122 -17.66 2.10 20.03
CA THR A 122 -18.56 2.69 19.05
C THR A 122 -19.24 1.63 18.22
N GLY A 123 -20.47 1.25 18.60
CA GLY A 123 -21.24 0.21 17.90
C GLY A 123 -21.59 0.54 16.43
N PHE A 124 -21.58 1.83 16.06
CA PHE A 124 -21.86 2.31 14.70
C PHE A 124 -20.60 2.55 13.85
N LEU A 125 -19.39 2.43 14.42
CA LEU A 125 -18.16 2.60 13.65
C LEU A 125 -18.01 1.40 12.71
N ARG A 126 -17.86 1.68 11.42
CA ARG A 126 -17.59 0.70 10.37
C ARG A 126 -16.25 1.01 9.72
N ILE A 127 -15.52 -0.03 9.32
CA ILE A 127 -14.22 0.07 8.67
C ILE A 127 -14.32 -0.57 7.29
N PHE A 128 -13.88 0.16 6.28
CA PHE A 128 -13.71 -0.33 4.93
C PHE A 128 -12.23 -0.56 4.68
N VAL A 129 -11.84 -1.82 4.46
CA VAL A 129 -10.47 -2.17 4.11
C VAL A 129 -10.41 -2.42 2.61
N ALA A 130 -9.70 -1.57 1.89
CA ALA A 130 -9.35 -1.79 0.49
C ALA A 130 -7.93 -2.31 0.41
N SER A 131 -7.74 -3.48 -0.19
CA SER A 131 -6.42 -4.06 -0.38
C SER A 131 -6.27 -4.60 -1.79
N VAL A 132 -5.03 -4.77 -2.19
CA VAL A 132 -4.65 -5.13 -3.55
C VAL A 132 -3.68 -6.31 -3.53
N LEU A 133 -3.80 -7.19 -4.53
CA LEU A 133 -3.09 -8.47 -4.53
C LEU A 133 -1.62 -8.37 -4.92
N TYR A 134 -1.22 -7.36 -5.69
CA TYR A 134 0.13 -7.26 -6.27
C TYR A 134 0.98 -6.17 -5.62
N ASP A 135 0.50 -5.56 -4.55
CA ASP A 135 1.23 -4.58 -3.75
C ASP A 135 2.16 -5.28 -2.76
N LEU A 136 3.46 -5.07 -2.94
CA LEU A 136 4.48 -5.61 -2.05
C LEU A 136 4.92 -4.61 -0.97
N VAL A 137 4.54 -3.33 -1.08
CA VAL A 137 4.81 -2.27 -0.09
C VAL A 137 3.87 -2.43 1.10
N THR A 138 2.58 -2.62 0.83
CA THR A 138 1.57 -2.93 1.84
C THR A 138 0.80 -4.20 1.51
N PRO A 139 1.43 -5.39 1.66
CA PRO A 139 0.80 -6.67 1.32
C PRO A 139 -0.55 -6.86 1.99
N TYR A 140 -1.55 -7.29 1.22
CA TYR A 140 -2.90 -7.60 1.71
C TYR A 140 -2.90 -8.48 2.97
N ASP A 141 -2.06 -9.51 2.99
CA ASP A 141 -1.97 -10.45 4.09
C ASP A 141 -1.53 -9.79 5.41
N ASN A 142 -0.72 -8.72 5.35
CA ASN A 142 -0.34 -7.97 6.55
C ASN A 142 -1.56 -7.25 7.15
N THR A 143 -2.46 -6.73 6.32
CA THR A 143 -3.71 -6.10 6.79
C THR A 143 -4.66 -7.14 7.38
N VAL A 144 -4.81 -8.30 6.72
CA VAL A 144 -5.59 -9.43 7.27
C VAL A 144 -5.03 -9.89 8.60
N HIS A 145 -3.72 -10.05 8.68
CA HIS A 145 -3.02 -10.42 9.90
C HIS A 145 -3.29 -9.41 11.01
N LEU A 146 -3.11 -8.12 10.75
CA LEU A 146 -3.36 -7.05 11.72
C LEU A 146 -4.78 -7.12 12.30
N VAL A 147 -5.81 -7.22 11.44
CA VAL A 147 -7.21 -7.25 11.89
C VAL A 147 -7.53 -8.53 12.66
N ASN A 148 -6.99 -9.68 12.25
CA ASN A 148 -7.17 -10.95 12.97
C ASN A 148 -6.52 -10.95 14.37
N HIS A 149 -5.59 -10.04 14.62
CA HIS A 149 -4.94 -9.84 15.92
C HIS A 149 -5.50 -8.65 16.70
N PHE A 150 -6.54 -7.98 16.20
CA PHE A 150 -7.27 -7.04 17.02
C PHE A 150 -7.91 -7.78 18.19
N ASP A 151 -7.63 -7.31 19.41
CA ASP A 151 -8.35 -7.73 20.60
C ASP A 151 -9.79 -7.20 20.52
N LEU A 152 -10.67 -7.88 19.79
CA LEU A 152 -12.05 -7.47 19.56
C LEU A 152 -13.03 -8.59 19.91
N PRO A 153 -14.15 -8.26 20.57
CA PRO A 153 -15.31 -9.15 20.61
C PRO A 153 -15.75 -9.54 19.19
N ARG A 154 -16.18 -10.79 18.99
CA ARG A 154 -16.58 -11.30 17.66
C ARG A 154 -17.67 -10.44 16.98
N ASN A 155 -18.57 -9.84 17.76
CA ASN A 155 -19.62 -8.97 17.24
C ASN A 155 -19.11 -7.62 16.71
N CYS A 156 -17.88 -7.20 17.05
CA CYS A 156 -17.23 -6.03 16.48
C CYS A 156 -16.56 -6.33 15.13
N LEU A 157 -16.17 -7.58 14.87
CA LEU A 157 -15.53 -7.96 13.61
C LEU A 157 -16.45 -7.75 12.39
N LYS A 158 -17.77 -7.89 12.57
CA LYS A 158 -18.75 -7.62 11.50
C LYS A 158 -18.75 -6.17 10.99
N ASN A 159 -18.17 -5.25 11.77
CA ASN A 159 -18.06 -3.85 11.39
C ASN A 159 -16.85 -3.59 10.49
N ILE A 160 -16.02 -4.60 10.22
CA ILE A 160 -14.87 -4.51 9.32
C ILE A 160 -15.21 -5.26 8.03
N SER A 161 -15.23 -4.53 6.92
CA SER A 161 -15.50 -5.09 5.59
C SER A 161 -14.25 -5.06 4.75
N PHE A 162 -13.80 -6.23 4.29
CA PHE A 162 -12.67 -6.37 3.39
C PHE A 162 -13.11 -6.39 1.94
N PHE A 163 -12.41 -5.61 1.12
CA PHE A 163 -12.55 -5.60 -0.32
C PHE A 163 -11.16 -5.72 -0.94
N THR A 164 -10.95 -6.82 -1.65
CA THR A 164 -9.66 -7.13 -2.28
C THR A 164 -9.78 -6.99 -3.79
N TYR A 165 -8.80 -6.34 -4.40
CA TYR A 165 -8.81 -6.00 -5.81
C TYR A 165 -7.55 -6.46 -6.54
N GLU A 166 -7.70 -6.74 -7.83
CA GLU A 166 -6.60 -7.03 -8.74
C GLU A 166 -5.87 -5.71 -9.07
N GLY A 167 -4.74 -5.44 -8.43
CA GLY A 167 -4.00 -4.19 -8.63
C GLY A 167 -2.70 -4.15 -7.85
N GLY A 168 -1.89 -3.12 -8.09
CA GLY A 168 -0.81 -2.70 -7.20
C GLY A 168 -1.26 -1.60 -6.24
N HIS A 169 -0.29 -1.06 -5.50
CA HIS A 169 -0.42 -0.02 -4.47
C HIS A 169 -1.35 1.13 -4.88
N MET A 170 -1.22 1.58 -6.13
CA MET A 170 -2.11 2.57 -6.74
C MET A 170 -3.26 1.89 -7.47
N MET A 171 -4.11 1.21 -6.71
CA MET A 171 -5.22 0.36 -7.22
C MET A 171 -6.04 1.02 -8.32
N TYR A 172 -6.29 2.33 -8.21
CA TYR A 172 -7.14 3.09 -9.12
C TYR A 172 -6.53 3.27 -10.53
N LEU A 173 -5.26 2.91 -10.74
CA LEU A 173 -4.65 2.86 -12.07
C LEU A 173 -5.14 1.66 -12.89
N ASN A 174 -5.64 0.62 -12.23
CA ASN A 174 -6.37 -0.45 -12.89
C ASN A 174 -7.85 -0.04 -13.01
N SER A 175 -8.35 0.14 -14.24
CA SER A 175 -9.72 0.58 -14.50
C SER A 175 -10.79 -0.36 -13.92
N GLU A 176 -10.55 -1.67 -13.98
CA GLU A 176 -11.48 -2.66 -13.42
C GLU A 176 -11.47 -2.62 -11.89
N ALA A 177 -10.29 -2.50 -11.28
CA ALA A 177 -10.18 -2.35 -9.84
C ALA A 177 -10.81 -1.04 -9.36
N HIS A 178 -10.61 0.07 -10.08
CA HIS A 178 -11.21 1.36 -9.79
C HIS A 178 -12.74 1.30 -9.84
N LYS A 179 -13.32 0.64 -10.87
CA LYS A 179 -14.76 0.43 -10.96
C LYS A 179 -15.29 -0.37 -9.77
N LYS A 180 -14.66 -1.52 -9.47
CA LYS A 180 -15.03 -2.35 -8.32
C LYS A 180 -14.87 -1.62 -6.99
N PHE A 181 -13.86 -0.78 -6.84
CA PHE A 181 -13.66 0.04 -5.66
C PHE A 181 -14.82 1.02 -5.44
N LYS A 182 -15.27 1.69 -6.51
CA LYS A 182 -16.47 2.52 -6.46
C LYS A 182 -17.72 1.72 -6.06
N GLU A 183 -17.92 0.54 -6.65
CA GLU A 183 -19.04 -0.35 -6.30
C GLU A 183 -18.98 -0.80 -4.83
N GLY A 184 -17.80 -1.15 -4.34
CA GLY A 184 -17.55 -1.52 -2.94
C GLY A 184 -17.86 -0.39 -1.98
N LEU A 185 -17.42 0.84 -2.31
CA LEU A 185 -17.74 2.03 -1.52
C LEU A 185 -19.25 2.30 -1.50
N ILE A 186 -19.93 2.25 -2.66
CA ILE A 186 -21.38 2.43 -2.73
C ILE A 186 -22.08 1.44 -1.79
N LYS A 187 -21.74 0.15 -1.88
CA LYS A 187 -22.27 -0.89 -1.02
C LYS A 187 -21.95 -0.64 0.47
N PHE A 188 -20.75 -0.18 0.78
CA PHE A 188 -20.36 0.11 2.17
C PHE A 188 -21.15 1.27 2.77
N TYR A 189 -21.52 2.27 1.97
CA TYR A 189 -22.32 3.40 2.42
C TYR A 189 -23.81 3.09 2.57
N GLU A 190 -24.30 1.96 2.04
CA GLU A 190 -25.66 1.52 2.32
C GLU A 190 -25.88 1.32 3.83
N PRO A 191 -27.09 1.61 4.36
CA PRO A 191 -27.42 1.35 5.75
C PRO A 191 -27.25 -0.15 6.08
N LEU A 192 -26.81 -0.45 7.30
CA LEU A 192 -26.83 -1.84 7.79
C LEU A 192 -28.30 -2.30 7.86
N GLN A 193 -28.61 -3.44 7.24
CA GLN A 193 -29.89 -4.14 7.41
C GLN A 193 -30.00 -4.75 8.81
#